data_AF-A0A417CT56-F1
#
_entry.id   AF-A0A417CT56-F1
#
_cell.length_a   1.000
_cell.length_b   1.000
_cell.length_c   1.000
_cell.angle_alpha   90.00
_cell.angle_beta   90.00
_cell.angle_gamma   90.00
#
_symmetry.space_group_name_H-M   'P 1'
#
loop_
_entity.id
_entity.type
_entity.pdbx_description
1 polymer ?
#
loop_
_entity_poly.entity_id
_entity_poly.type
_entity_poly.pdbx_seq_one_letter_code
_entity_poly.pdbx_strand_id
1 'polypeptide(L)'
;MPQCTYFAWSRFYQVYGFDSGARGNGKTNAMEIVRAHPDQFQLSSTPAGGAVFSCELNTLYPEYGHVGFVEAYDGQNVWLSEGNYRVGNTDGNIYIHKMSWDSFKAQYPDVVFAVPKQGTIQTSKEASVTIDNKDAIELYNKMNGNVVAKKNILRDYQK
;
A
#
# COMPACT_ATOMS: atom_id res chain seq x y z
N MET A 1 -0.73 22.00 -8.88
CA MET A 1 0.34 20.99 -8.93
C MET A 1 -0.08 19.83 -8.05
N PRO A 2 0.09 18.55 -8.46
CA PRO A 2 -0.16 17.45 -7.54
C PRO A 2 0.88 17.52 -6.43
N GLN A 3 0.43 17.76 -5.20
CA GLN A 3 1.30 17.81 -4.03
C GLN A 3 1.85 16.40 -3.73
N CYS A 4 3.03 16.32 -3.13
CA CYS A 4 3.62 15.05 -2.66
C CYS A 4 2.62 14.23 -1.83
N THR A 5 1.82 14.89 -1.00
CA THR A 5 0.76 14.30 -0.18
C THR A 5 -0.34 13.62 -0.99
N TYR A 6 -0.81 14.24 -2.09
CA TYR A 6 -1.82 13.64 -2.95
C TYR A 6 -1.28 12.38 -3.64
N PHE A 7 -0.05 12.45 -4.13
CA PHE A 7 0.57 11.31 -4.79
C PHE A 7 0.79 10.14 -3.81
N ALA A 8 1.36 10.41 -2.63
CA ALA A 8 1.55 9.40 -1.59
C ALA A 8 0.22 8.77 -1.15
N TRP A 9 -0.83 9.58 -0.96
CA TRP A 9 -2.18 9.09 -0.67
C TRP A 9 -2.73 8.19 -1.78
N SER A 10 -2.58 8.61 -3.04
CA SER A 10 -3.07 7.82 -4.17
C SER A 10 -2.35 6.48 -4.28
N ARG A 11 -1.03 6.44 -4.04
CA ARG A 11 -0.25 5.20 -4.08
C ARG A 11 -0.58 4.29 -2.90
N PHE A 12 -0.73 4.85 -1.71
CA PHE A 12 -1.23 4.13 -0.54
C PHE A 12 -2.57 3.47 -0.83
N TYR A 13 -3.53 4.22 -1.38
CA TYR A 13 -4.87 3.71 -1.68
C TYR A 13 -4.84 2.58 -2.70
N GLN A 14 -3.96 2.64 -3.71
CA GLN A 14 -3.78 1.55 -4.67
C GLN A 14 -3.25 0.26 -4.03
N VAL A 15 -2.37 0.35 -3.03
CA VAL A 15 -1.75 -0.81 -2.38
C VAL A 15 -2.67 -1.41 -1.31
N TYR A 16 -3.36 -0.56 -0.54
CA TYR A 16 -4.11 -0.99 0.64
C TYR A 16 -5.63 -1.02 0.43
N GLY A 17 -6.15 -0.33 -0.59
CA GLY A 17 -7.59 -0.30 -0.90
C GLY A 17 -8.43 0.57 0.04
N PHE A 18 -7.80 1.32 0.95
CA PHE A 18 -8.49 2.23 1.87
C PHE A 18 -7.72 3.55 2.04
N ASP A 19 -8.41 4.54 2.62
CA ASP A 19 -7.88 5.89 2.85
C ASP A 19 -6.85 5.90 3.99
N SER A 20 -5.67 6.48 3.74
CA SER A 20 -4.58 6.53 4.71
C SER A 20 -4.89 7.34 5.98
N GLY A 21 -5.92 8.18 5.96
CA GLY A 21 -6.35 9.01 7.09
C GLY A 21 -5.44 10.22 7.38
N ALA A 22 -4.31 10.36 6.68
CA ALA A 22 -3.45 11.53 6.76
C ALA A 22 -4.04 12.73 5.99
N ARG A 23 -3.89 13.92 6.55
CA ARG A 23 -4.46 15.20 6.06
C ARG A 23 -3.48 16.37 6.13
N GLY A 24 -2.39 16.23 6.88
CA GLY A 24 -1.34 17.24 7.02
C GLY A 24 -0.42 17.31 5.80
N ASN A 25 0.71 17.97 6.00
CA ASN A 25 1.74 18.12 4.98
C ASN A 25 2.67 16.90 4.93
N GLY A 26 3.77 17.01 4.19
CA GLY A 26 4.74 15.92 4.04
C GLY A 26 5.50 15.59 5.33
N LYS A 27 5.56 16.50 6.31
CA LYS A 27 6.28 16.29 7.57
C LYS A 27 5.60 15.22 8.42
N THR A 28 4.29 15.35 8.61
CA THR A 28 3.58 14.58 9.65
C THR A 28 2.84 13.37 9.10
N ASN A 29 2.96 13.07 7.79
CA ASN A 29 2.09 12.11 7.11
C ASN A 29 2.19 10.70 7.72
N ALA A 30 3.42 10.22 7.96
CA ALA A 30 3.66 8.92 8.58
C ALA A 30 3.02 8.81 9.98
N MET A 31 3.20 9.83 10.82
CA MET A 31 2.57 9.87 12.14
C MET A 31 1.04 9.87 12.06
N GLU A 32 0.47 10.60 11.11
CA GLU A 32 -0.98 10.67 10.92
C GLU A 32 -1.56 9.33 10.45
N ILE A 33 -0.88 8.61 9.57
CA ILE A 33 -1.27 7.25 9.14
C ILE A 33 -1.30 6.31 10.34
N VAL A 34 -0.23 6.31 11.16
CA VAL A 34 -0.18 5.47 12.36
C VAL A 34 -1.27 5.84 13.36
N ARG A 35 -1.62 7.12 13.48
CA ARG A 35 -2.73 7.56 14.34
C ARG A 35 -4.09 7.13 13.81
N ALA A 36 -4.30 7.15 12.50
CA ALA A 36 -5.55 6.76 11.87
C ALA A 36 -5.74 5.23 11.86
N HIS A 37 -4.65 4.48 11.69
CA HIS A 37 -4.65 3.03 11.53
C HIS A 37 -3.62 2.35 12.47
N PRO A 38 -3.74 2.53 13.80
CA PRO A 38 -2.74 2.09 14.76
C PRO A 38 -2.66 0.56 14.89
N ASP A 39 -3.70 -0.15 14.48
CA ASP A 39 -3.78 -1.61 14.38
C ASP A 39 -3.00 -2.15 13.16
N GLN A 40 -2.83 -1.34 12.11
CA GLN A 40 -2.26 -1.74 10.82
C GLN A 40 -0.87 -1.17 10.56
N PHE A 41 -0.51 -0.03 11.14
CA PHE A 41 0.78 0.62 10.92
C PHE A 41 1.49 0.95 12.23
N GLN A 42 2.81 1.09 12.14
CA GLN A 42 3.64 1.57 13.24
C GLN A 42 4.73 2.50 12.71
N LEU A 43 5.25 3.35 13.59
CA LEU A 43 6.40 4.18 13.26
C LEU A 43 7.68 3.34 13.23
N SER A 44 8.59 3.71 12.36
CA SER A 44 9.91 3.10 12.20
C SER A 44 10.93 4.12 11.72
N SER A 45 12.20 3.88 12.07
CA SER A 45 13.36 4.61 11.50
C SER A 45 13.99 3.90 10.31
N THR A 46 13.53 2.68 9.98
CA THR A 46 13.95 1.90 8.81
C THR A 46 12.77 1.62 7.89
N PRO A 47 12.98 1.63 6.56
CA PRO A 47 11.91 1.42 5.60
C PRO A 47 11.48 -0.05 5.55
N ALA A 48 10.28 -0.26 5.03
CA ALA A 48 9.75 -1.56 4.62
C ALA A 48 8.91 -1.36 3.36
N GLY A 49 8.78 -2.40 2.52
CA GLY A 49 7.87 -2.36 1.38
C GLY A 49 6.44 -2.05 1.84
N GLY A 50 5.77 -1.13 1.16
CA GLY A 50 4.45 -0.63 1.51
C GLY A 50 4.45 0.57 2.48
N ALA A 51 5.60 0.96 3.02
CA ALA A 51 5.65 2.08 3.97
C ALA A 51 5.38 3.43 3.30
N VAL A 52 4.81 4.37 4.05
CA VAL A 52 4.83 5.80 3.71
C VAL A 52 5.94 6.45 4.53
N PHE A 53 6.82 7.20 3.87
CA PHE A 53 7.87 7.95 4.57
C PHE A 53 7.49 9.42 4.68
N SER A 54 7.99 10.09 5.71
CA SER A 54 7.78 11.52 5.94
C SER A 54 9.05 12.16 6.43
N CYS A 55 9.34 13.36 5.93
CA CYS A 55 10.53 14.12 6.26
C CYS A 55 10.11 15.38 7.05
N GLU A 56 10.32 15.36 8.37
CA GLU A 56 9.82 16.31 9.37
C GLU A 56 10.63 17.62 9.49
N LEU A 57 11.95 17.58 9.38
CA LEU A 57 12.92 18.62 9.74
C LEU A 57 14.10 18.67 8.75
N ASN A 58 14.36 19.85 8.17
CA ASN A 58 15.59 20.15 7.40
C ASN A 58 15.88 19.25 6.20
N THR A 59 14.93 19.16 5.27
CA THR A 59 15.13 18.53 3.96
C THR A 59 14.97 19.54 2.82
N LEU A 60 15.06 19.08 1.57
CA LEU A 60 14.88 19.90 0.35
C LEU A 60 13.60 20.78 0.37
N TYR A 61 12.63 20.46 1.24
CA TYR A 61 11.35 21.14 1.40
C TYR A 61 11.10 21.55 2.87
N PRO A 62 11.82 22.56 3.40
CA PRO A 62 11.85 22.84 4.84
C PRO A 62 10.53 23.36 5.42
N GLU A 63 9.65 23.97 4.61
CA GLU A 63 8.37 24.50 5.08
C GLU A 63 7.31 23.39 5.24
N TYR A 64 7.18 22.52 4.23
CA TYR A 64 6.10 21.53 4.12
C TYR A 64 6.54 20.07 4.25
N GLY A 65 7.85 19.80 4.33
CA GLY A 65 8.42 18.46 4.33
C GLY A 65 8.26 17.73 2.99
N HIS A 66 8.58 16.44 2.98
CA HIS A 66 8.35 15.56 1.83
C HIS A 66 7.74 14.24 2.30
N VAL A 67 6.89 13.67 1.45
CA VAL A 67 6.24 12.38 1.68
C VAL A 67 6.26 11.60 0.38
N GLY A 68 6.50 10.31 0.49
CA GLY A 68 6.40 9.38 -0.62
C GLY A 68 6.15 7.97 -0.13
N PHE A 69 6.15 7.03 -1.07
CA PHE A 69 5.82 5.64 -0.83
C PHE A 69 7.04 4.76 -1.07
N VAL A 70 7.28 3.81 -0.17
CA VAL A 70 8.35 2.81 -0.30
C VAL A 70 7.77 1.58 -1.02
N GLU A 71 8.19 1.40 -2.26
CA GLU A 71 7.81 0.23 -3.07
C GLU A 71 8.50 -1.05 -2.55
N ALA A 72 9.79 -0.95 -2.20
CA ALA A 72 10.57 -2.07 -1.69
C ALA A 72 11.81 -1.60 -0.92
N TYR A 73 12.34 -2.49 -0.07
CA TYR A 73 13.62 -2.33 0.61
C TYR A 73 14.32 -3.68 0.74
N ASP A 74 15.58 -3.78 0.29
CA ASP A 74 16.37 -5.03 0.30
C ASP A 74 17.47 -5.04 1.38
N GLY A 75 17.56 -4.01 2.21
CA GLY A 75 18.63 -3.83 3.20
C GLY A 75 19.79 -2.95 2.73
N GLN A 76 19.90 -2.67 1.42
CA GLN A 76 20.96 -1.84 0.82
C GLN A 76 20.38 -0.71 -0.05
N ASN A 77 19.25 -0.97 -0.70
CA ASN A 77 18.58 -0.09 -1.63
C ASN A 77 17.11 0.05 -1.26
N VAL A 78 16.57 1.22 -1.57
CA VAL A 78 15.16 1.55 -1.45
C VAL A 78 14.59 1.89 -2.82
N TRP A 79 13.38 1.40 -3.09
CA TRP A 79 12.59 1.75 -4.27
C TRP A 79 11.46 2.66 -3.81
N LEU A 80 11.31 3.80 -4.48
CA LEU A 80 10.47 4.90 -4.03
C LEU A 80 9.54 5.33 -5.15
N SER A 81 8.33 5.73 -4.77
CA SER A 81 7.40 6.48 -5.60
C SER A 81 7.11 7.81 -4.91
N GLU A 82 7.55 8.91 -5.53
CA GLU A 82 7.45 10.26 -5.02
C GLU A 82 6.66 11.16 -5.99
N GLY A 83 5.90 12.09 -5.44
CA GLY A 83 5.19 13.12 -6.21
C GLY A 83 5.71 14.51 -5.88
N ASN A 84 5.61 15.43 -6.83
CA ASN A 84 6.20 16.76 -6.72
C ASN A 84 7.72 16.72 -6.42
N TYR A 85 8.39 15.70 -6.93
CA TYR A 85 9.82 15.51 -6.72
C TYR A 85 10.62 16.46 -7.63
N ARG A 86 11.65 17.09 -7.08
CA ARG A 86 12.53 17.99 -7.81
C ARG A 86 13.64 17.20 -8.50
N VAL A 87 13.66 17.22 -9.83
CA VAL A 87 14.76 16.67 -10.64
C VAL A 87 15.53 17.83 -11.25
N GLY A 88 16.74 18.08 -10.74
CA GLY A 88 17.54 19.25 -11.14
C GLY A 88 16.84 20.58 -10.79
N ASN A 89 16.44 21.34 -11.81
CA ASN A 89 15.73 22.61 -11.67
C ASN A 89 14.23 22.53 -11.99
N THR A 90 13.69 21.32 -12.15
CA THR A 90 12.29 21.11 -12.50
C THR A 90 11.54 20.49 -11.33
N ASP A 91 10.49 21.19 -10.87
CA ASP A 91 9.56 20.71 -9.84
C ASP A 91 8.33 20.03 -10.46
N GLY A 92 7.53 19.32 -9.64
CA GLY A 92 6.25 18.76 -10.08
C GLY A 92 6.31 17.34 -10.66
N ASN A 93 7.47 16.69 -10.66
CA ASN A 93 7.61 15.37 -11.26
C ASN A 93 6.96 14.28 -10.40
N ILE A 94 6.38 13.28 -11.06
CA ILE A 94 6.20 11.95 -10.48
C ILE A 94 7.49 11.19 -10.74
N TYR A 95 8.13 10.71 -9.69
CA TYR A 95 9.42 10.05 -9.78
C TYR A 95 9.37 8.69 -9.10
N ILE A 96 9.53 7.63 -9.90
CA ILE A 96 9.60 6.25 -9.43
C ILE A 96 11.03 5.79 -9.69
N HIS A 97 11.77 5.49 -8.63
CA HIS A 97 13.21 5.27 -8.75
C HIS A 97 13.78 4.36 -7.66
N LYS A 98 15.04 4.00 -7.84
CA LYS A 98 15.85 3.23 -6.91
C LYS A 98 17.04 4.06 -6.48
N MET A 99 17.35 4.05 -5.18
CA MET A 99 18.61 4.61 -4.67
C MET A 99 19.15 3.77 -3.51
N SER A 100 20.43 3.96 -3.18
CA SER A 100 21.01 3.33 -1.98
C SER A 100 20.39 3.93 -0.72
N TRP A 101 20.29 3.10 0.32
CA TRP A 101 19.80 3.52 1.63
C TRP A 101 20.61 4.67 2.21
N ASP A 102 21.94 4.60 2.07
CA ASP A 102 22.85 5.65 2.57
C ASP A 102 22.59 7.00 1.88
N SER A 103 22.40 7.01 0.55
CA SER A 103 22.08 8.24 -0.17
C SER A 103 20.70 8.78 0.22
N PHE A 104 19.71 7.90 0.45
CA PHE A 104 18.38 8.32 0.89
C PHE A 104 18.43 8.96 2.27
N LYS A 105 19.13 8.34 3.23
CA LYS A 105 19.33 8.90 4.57
C LYS A 105 20.18 10.16 4.58
N ALA A 106 21.15 10.30 3.68
CA ALA A 106 21.90 11.55 3.54
C ALA A 106 21.01 12.69 3.03
N GLN A 107 20.07 12.41 2.12
CA GLN A 107 19.12 13.39 1.58
C GLN A 107 18.01 13.73 2.60
N TYR A 108 17.57 12.74 3.39
CA TYR A 108 16.48 12.86 4.37
C TYR A 108 16.92 12.29 5.74
N PRO A 109 17.78 13.01 6.48
CA PRO A 109 18.41 12.51 7.71
C PRO A 109 17.42 12.22 8.84
N ASP A 110 16.31 12.94 8.84
CA ASP A 110 15.22 12.96 9.81
C ASP A 110 14.03 12.08 9.41
N VAL A 111 14.11 11.36 8.29
CA VAL A 111 12.98 10.59 7.75
C VAL A 111 12.41 9.58 8.76
N VAL A 112 11.09 9.57 8.85
CA VAL A 112 10.27 8.65 9.65
C VAL A 112 9.35 7.86 8.72
N PHE A 113 9.07 6.59 9.05
CA PHE A 113 8.22 5.71 8.24
C PHE A 113 6.99 5.27 9.01
N ALA A 114 5.84 5.26 8.34
CA ALA A 114 4.68 4.45 8.71
C ALA A 114 4.80 3.10 8.00
N VAL A 115 5.33 2.10 8.70
CA VAL A 115 5.52 0.76 8.15
C VAL A 115 4.28 -0.10 8.40
N PRO A 116 3.82 -0.90 7.41
CA PRO A 116 2.76 -1.86 7.64
C PRO A 116 3.20 -2.90 8.66
N LYS A 117 2.30 -3.25 9.58
CA LYS A 117 2.45 -4.42 10.44
C LYS A 117 2.26 -5.70 9.61
N GLN A 118 2.68 -6.84 10.15
CA GLN A 118 2.47 -8.12 9.48
C GLN A 118 0.97 -8.34 9.22
N GLY A 119 0.62 -8.65 7.96
CA GLY A 119 -0.76 -8.88 7.53
C GLY A 119 -1.51 -7.66 7.00
N THR A 120 -0.93 -6.45 7.09
CA THR A 120 -1.58 -5.20 6.62
C THR A 120 -1.67 -5.12 5.10
N ILE A 121 -0.69 -5.67 4.38
CA ILE A 121 -0.87 -5.89 2.94
C ILE A 121 -1.80 -7.08 2.82
N GLN A 122 -3.03 -6.83 2.36
CA GLN A 122 -3.81 -7.87 1.71
C GLN A 122 -3.05 -8.25 0.43
N THR A 123 -2.02 -9.08 0.59
CA THR A 123 -1.61 -9.92 -0.52
C THR A 123 -2.86 -10.68 -0.92
N SER A 124 -2.99 -11.02 -2.18
CA SER A 124 -4.00 -11.97 -2.65
C SER A 124 -3.78 -13.37 -2.06
N LYS A 125 -3.50 -13.49 -0.76
CA LYS A 125 -3.52 -14.70 0.06
C LYS A 125 -4.95 -15.27 0.19
N GLU A 126 -5.96 -14.59 -0.35
CA GLU A 126 -7.25 -15.18 -0.70
C GLU A 126 -7.31 -15.79 -2.11
N ALA A 127 -6.30 -15.55 -2.96
CA ALA A 127 -6.10 -16.25 -4.24
C ALA A 127 -5.21 -17.50 -4.12
N SER A 128 -4.75 -17.86 -2.92
CA SER A 128 -4.27 -19.21 -2.62
C SER A 128 -5.33 -19.95 -1.82
N VAL A 129 -6.49 -20.19 -2.42
CA VAL A 129 -7.37 -21.26 -1.94
C VAL A 129 -6.65 -22.56 -2.28
N THR A 130 -5.95 -23.16 -1.32
CA THR A 130 -5.65 -24.59 -1.41
C THR A 130 -6.97 -25.28 -1.15
N ILE A 131 -7.76 -25.50 -2.20
CA ILE A 131 -8.94 -26.37 -2.09
C ILE A 131 -8.35 -27.76 -1.87
N ASP A 132 -8.45 -28.29 -0.66
CA ASP A 132 -8.17 -29.70 -0.44
C ASP A 132 -9.18 -30.50 -1.29
N ASN A 133 -8.77 -31.61 -1.90
CA ASN A 133 -9.58 -32.31 -2.90
C ASN A 133 -10.99 -32.68 -2.38
N LYS A 134 -11.15 -32.81 -1.05
CA LYS A 134 -12.44 -33.04 -0.39
C LYS A 134 -13.40 -31.86 -0.52
N ASP A 135 -12.92 -30.64 -0.30
CA ASP A 135 -13.73 -29.43 -0.39
C ASP A 135 -14.14 -29.16 -1.85
N ALA A 136 -13.27 -29.49 -2.81
CA ALA A 136 -13.57 -29.39 -4.24
C ALA A 136 -14.69 -30.36 -4.65
N ILE A 137 -14.63 -31.60 -4.15
CA ILE A 137 -15.64 -32.65 -4.40
C ILE A 137 -16.97 -32.27 -3.74
N GLU A 138 -16.95 -31.72 -2.53
CA GLU A 138 -18.17 -31.29 -1.84
C GLU A 138 -18.84 -30.11 -2.56
N LEU A 139 -18.06 -29.14 -3.04
CA LEU A 139 -18.57 -28.04 -3.87
C LEU A 139 -19.14 -28.55 -5.20
N TYR A 140 -18.44 -29.45 -5.89
CA TYR A 140 -18.90 -30.06 -7.14
C TYR A 140 -20.22 -30.80 -6.96
N ASN A 141 -20.34 -31.59 -5.89
CA ASN A 141 -21.56 -32.33 -5.56
C ASN A 141 -22.72 -31.41 -5.18
N LYS A 142 -22.45 -30.33 -4.42
CA LYS A 142 -23.45 -29.33 -4.05
C LYS A 142 -23.94 -28.52 -5.25
N MET A 143 -23.04 -28.16 -6.16
CA MET A 143 -23.39 -27.49 -7.42
C MET A 143 -24.23 -28.40 -8.32
N ASN A 144 -23.85 -29.67 -8.46
CA ASN A 144 -24.59 -30.61 -9.30
C ASN A 144 -25.92 -31.07 -8.70
N GLY A 145 -26.02 -31.21 -7.38
CA GLY A 145 -27.29 -31.45 -6.68
C GLY A 145 -28.29 -30.33 -6.93
N ASN A 146 -27.83 -29.07 -6.91
CA ASN A 146 -28.66 -27.90 -7.23
C ASN A 146 -29.05 -27.83 -8.71
N VAL A 147 -28.21 -28.32 -9.63
CA VAL A 147 -28.52 -28.40 -11.07
C VAL A 147 -29.57 -29.48 -11.36
N VAL A 148 -29.49 -30.64 -10.71
CA VAL A 148 -30.50 -31.72 -10.84
C VAL A 148 -31.84 -31.28 -10.25
N ALA A 149 -31.85 -30.63 -9.08
CA ALA A 149 -33.06 -30.08 -8.48
C ALA A 149 -33.73 -29.02 -9.38
N LYS A 150 -32.96 -28.10 -9.97
CA LYS A 150 -33.50 -27.09 -10.90
C LYS A 150 -34.04 -27.70 -12.20
N LYS A 151 -33.41 -28.74 -12.75
CA LYS A 151 -33.92 -29.46 -13.93
C LYS A 151 -35.26 -30.18 -13.69
N ASN A 152 -35.46 -30.72 -12.50
CA ASN A 152 -36.73 -31.37 -12.15
C ASN A 152 -37.87 -30.37 -11.97
N ILE A 153 -37.60 -29.24 -11.28
CA ILE A 153 -38.59 -28.16 -11.13
C ILE A 153 -39.02 -27.59 -12.50
N LEU A 154 -38.08 -27.40 -13.43
CA LEU A 154 -38.40 -26.91 -14.78
C LEU A 154 -39.19 -27.91 -15.63
N ARG A 155 -39.02 -29.22 -15.42
CA ARG A 155 -39.83 -30.27 -16.09
C ARG A 155 -41.26 -30.31 -15.57
N ASP A 156 -41.46 -30.11 -14.27
CA ASP A 156 -42.78 -30.16 -13.65
C ASP A 156 -43.61 -28.90 -13.97
N TYR A 157 -42.97 -27.78 -14.30
CA TYR A 157 -43.62 -26.56 -14.81
C TYR A 157 -44.01 -26.61 -16.30
N GLN A 158 -43.55 -27.63 -17.05
CA GLN A 158 -43.81 -27.79 -18.49
C GLN A 158 -44.86 -28.88 -18.80
N LYS A 159 -45.58 -29.36 -17.79
CA LYS A 159 -46.77 -30.21 -17.92
C LYS A 159 -48.01 -29.42 -17.54
#